data_AF-A0A2N5V0F1-F1
#
_entry.id   AF-A0A2N5V0F1-F1
#
_cell.length_a   1.000
_cell.length_b   1.000
_cell.length_c   1.000
_cell.angle_alpha   90.00
_cell.angle_beta   90.00
_cell.angle_gamma   90.00
#
_symmetry.space_group_name_H-M   'P 1'
#
loop_
_entity.id
_entity.type
_entity.pdbx_description
1 polymer ?
#
loop_
_entity_poly.entity_id
_entity_poly.type
_entity_poly.pdbx_seq_one_letter_code
_entity_poly.pdbx_strand_id
1 'polypeptide(L)'
;MDLLKQIGDLQLAQDAEAAEIGGEFRNLNPKDKAQQRSKILVWSAKSALFKAAVEIQAETQPLRASKESGQRIGTRLKEKIYAAIKRQKNGVVKAINTFCKRHKKYLSAYAPEELQLAENQDFDYQQFMKMGLNHPFWNNGYLCLSREPWAVDPVVRTGIHATLGLERSREEIQQLQFELRRSLLWGIFHLERLQDCINKTIERDSRLDRVLDDVYGDFNTPGMQNHPGGRYLLLGGDLWMYQVQHEEWLRSWHFTLQGMLEKKLITREIVPDEWFNTIERLIQPEEAMLNSGTSKTLDAGLEDVALDDQDSDGEKNQGPTEDDVVTDDEDGELINDGA
;
A
#
# COMPACT_ATOMS: atom_id res chain seq x y z
N MET A 1 45.98 7.68 -9.44
CA MET A 1 46.15 7.01 -8.13
C MET A 1 45.91 5.54 -8.33
N ASP A 2 46.86 4.73 -7.88
CA ASP A 2 47.08 3.35 -8.30
C ASP A 2 46.20 2.40 -7.45
N LEU A 3 45.21 1.76 -8.08
CA LEU A 3 44.29 0.79 -7.46
C LEU A 3 45.04 -0.33 -6.73
N LEU A 4 46.25 -0.66 -7.18
CA LEU A 4 47.11 -1.66 -6.55
C LEU A 4 47.61 -1.21 -5.17
N LYS A 5 47.88 0.09 -5.00
CA LYS A 5 48.24 0.65 -3.69
C LYS A 5 47.05 0.62 -2.73
N GLN A 6 45.87 1.01 -3.20
CA GLN A 6 44.65 0.95 -2.37
C GLN A 6 44.31 -0.47 -1.92
N ILE A 7 44.51 -1.49 -2.77
CA ILE A 7 44.29 -2.89 -2.38
C ILE A 7 45.34 -3.33 -1.34
N GLY A 8 46.60 -2.92 -1.49
CA GLY A 8 47.65 -3.19 -0.52
C GLY A 8 47.40 -2.54 0.84
N ASP A 9 46.95 -1.28 0.82
CA ASP A 9 46.61 -0.51 2.02
C ASP A 9 45.39 -1.10 2.74
N LEU A 10 44.38 -1.56 1.99
CA LEU A 10 43.22 -2.26 2.53
C LEU A 10 43.57 -3.63 3.13
N GLN A 11 44.54 -4.34 2.56
CA GLN A 11 45.03 -5.61 3.14
C GLN A 11 45.80 -5.37 4.45
N LEU A 12 46.64 -4.33 4.50
CA LEU A 12 47.31 -3.94 5.75
C LEU A 12 46.33 -3.53 6.84
N ALA A 13 45.27 -2.80 6.48
CA ALA A 13 44.20 -2.43 7.41
C ALA A 13 43.42 -3.66 7.90
N GLN A 14 43.11 -4.62 7.02
CA GLN A 14 42.48 -5.89 7.40
C GLN A 14 43.38 -6.74 8.31
N ASP A 15 44.68 -6.78 8.06
CA ASP A 15 45.65 -7.50 8.87
C ASP A 15 45.80 -6.86 10.27
N ALA A 16 45.68 -5.53 10.37
CA ALA A 16 45.68 -4.79 11.62
C ALA A 16 44.38 -4.98 12.42
N GLU A 17 43.21 -4.86 11.76
CA GLU A 17 41.90 -5.15 12.38
C GLU A 17 41.82 -6.61 12.85
N ALA A 18 42.35 -7.57 12.09
CA ALA A 18 42.38 -8.98 12.50
C ALA A 18 43.27 -9.23 13.73
N ALA A 19 44.31 -8.41 13.94
CA ALA A 19 45.15 -8.45 15.13
C ALA A 19 44.48 -7.77 16.35
N GLU A 20 43.67 -6.74 16.11
CA GLU A 20 42.98 -5.95 17.13
C GLU A 20 41.66 -6.59 17.60
N ILE A 21 40.91 -7.26 16.71
CA ILE A 21 39.61 -7.88 16.99
C ILE A 21 39.71 -9.02 18.01
N GLY A 22 40.90 -9.61 18.24
CA GLY A 22 41.14 -10.52 19.37
C GLY A 22 39.99 -11.53 19.60
N GLY A 23 39.50 -12.17 18.54
CA GLY A 23 38.16 -12.79 18.55
C GLY A 23 38.16 -14.30 18.34
N GLU A 24 37.62 -15.02 19.32
CA GLU A 24 36.78 -16.22 19.17
C GLU A 24 37.33 -17.49 18.52
N PHE A 25 38.61 -17.54 18.16
CA PHE A 25 39.29 -18.80 17.85
C PHE A 25 39.82 -19.53 19.09
N ARG A 26 39.05 -19.55 20.20
CA ARG A 26 39.47 -20.14 21.49
C ARG A 26 39.90 -21.62 21.41
N ASN A 27 39.52 -22.34 20.35
CA ASN A 27 39.92 -23.74 20.12
C ASN A 27 41.19 -23.92 19.29
N LEU A 28 41.88 -22.84 18.88
CA LEU A 28 43.09 -22.97 18.08
C LEU A 28 44.33 -22.97 18.98
N ASN A 29 45.02 -24.09 19.00
CA ASN A 29 46.32 -24.24 19.65
C ASN A 29 47.25 -23.10 19.16
N PRO A 30 47.80 -22.26 20.06
CA PRO A 30 48.61 -21.10 19.69
C PRO A 30 49.89 -21.43 18.91
N LYS A 31 50.19 -22.73 18.70
CA LYS A 31 51.34 -23.24 17.96
C LYS A 31 51.19 -23.19 16.43
N ASP A 32 49.98 -23.15 15.86
CA ASP A 32 49.77 -23.27 14.39
C ASP A 32 49.29 -21.97 13.72
N LYS A 33 50.11 -20.92 13.79
CA LYS A 33 49.84 -19.62 13.13
C LYS A 33 49.56 -19.73 11.62
N ALA A 34 50.16 -20.70 10.94
CA ALA A 34 49.96 -20.92 9.50
C ALA A 34 48.55 -21.44 9.18
N GLN A 35 48.03 -22.34 10.02
CA GLN A 35 46.66 -22.87 9.91
C GLN A 35 45.64 -21.77 10.18
N GLN A 36 45.87 -20.95 11.21
CA GLN A 36 45.03 -19.80 11.54
C GLN A 36 44.93 -18.82 10.37
N ARG A 37 46.07 -18.41 9.80
CA ARG A 37 46.12 -17.54 8.61
C ARG A 37 45.35 -18.14 7.44
N SER A 38 45.53 -19.42 7.15
CA SER A 38 44.82 -20.08 6.07
C SER A 38 43.31 -20.10 6.31
N LYS A 39 42.87 -20.33 7.54
CA LYS A 39 41.44 -20.33 7.90
C LYS A 39 40.81 -18.94 7.76
N ILE A 40 41.50 -17.88 8.17
CA ILE A 40 41.07 -16.48 8.00
C ILE A 40 40.94 -16.13 6.51
N LEU A 41 41.86 -16.60 5.66
CA LEU A 41 41.80 -16.37 4.21
C LEU A 41 40.60 -17.09 3.56
N VAL A 42 40.28 -18.30 4.00
CA VAL A 42 39.09 -19.03 3.53
C VAL A 42 37.82 -18.32 4.01
N TRP A 43 37.79 -17.89 5.27
CA TRP A 43 36.68 -17.15 5.84
C TRP A 43 36.41 -15.84 5.10
N SER A 44 37.44 -15.02 4.86
CA SER A 44 37.28 -13.74 4.13
C SER A 44 36.74 -13.95 2.72
N ALA A 45 37.18 -15.02 2.03
CA ALA A 45 36.66 -15.37 0.72
C ALA A 45 35.19 -15.83 0.79
N LYS A 46 34.80 -16.60 1.80
CA LYS A 46 33.41 -17.01 2.02
C LYS A 46 32.51 -15.82 2.33
N SER A 47 32.97 -14.89 3.18
CA SER A 47 32.24 -13.65 3.51
C SER A 47 32.05 -12.75 2.29
N ALA A 48 33.07 -12.61 1.43
CA ALA A 48 32.94 -11.89 0.16
C ALA A 48 31.91 -12.54 -0.77
N LEU A 49 31.87 -13.87 -0.81
CA LEU A 49 30.89 -14.62 -1.60
C LEU A 49 29.46 -14.45 -1.04
N PHE A 50 29.32 -14.43 0.29
CA PHE A 50 28.02 -14.18 0.95
C PHE A 50 27.50 -12.78 0.65
N LYS A 51 28.36 -11.75 0.70
CA LYS A 51 28.01 -10.38 0.31
C LYS A 51 27.48 -10.34 -1.12
N ALA A 52 28.17 -10.98 -2.07
CA ALA A 52 27.72 -11.07 -3.45
C ALA A 52 26.37 -11.81 -3.59
N ALA A 53 26.12 -12.83 -2.77
CA ALA A 53 24.83 -13.51 -2.75
C ALA A 53 23.71 -12.59 -2.27
N VAL A 54 23.94 -11.82 -1.20
CA VAL A 54 22.99 -10.82 -0.66
C VAL A 54 22.69 -9.72 -1.67
N GLU A 55 23.71 -9.19 -2.35
CA GLU A 55 23.54 -8.18 -3.41
C GLU A 55 22.66 -8.68 -4.55
N ILE A 56 22.90 -9.89 -5.06
CA ILE A 56 22.07 -10.51 -6.10
C ILE A 56 20.63 -10.75 -5.60
N GLN A 57 20.48 -11.16 -4.33
CA GLN A 57 19.15 -11.34 -3.73
C GLN A 57 18.38 -10.03 -3.65
N ALA A 58 19.04 -8.95 -3.22
CA ALA A 58 18.45 -7.61 -3.14
C ALA A 58 18.06 -7.10 -4.54
N GLU A 59 18.91 -7.26 -5.55
CA GLU A 59 18.60 -6.85 -6.93
C GLU A 59 17.45 -7.66 -7.55
N THR A 60 17.28 -8.93 -7.14
CA THR A 60 16.19 -9.79 -7.61
C THR A 60 14.91 -9.66 -6.79
N GLN A 61 14.94 -8.95 -5.66
CA GLN A 61 13.78 -8.77 -4.78
C GLN A 61 12.57 -8.17 -5.50
N PRO A 62 12.68 -7.14 -6.37
CA PRO A 62 11.54 -6.62 -7.11
C PRO A 62 10.88 -7.71 -7.97
N LEU A 63 11.69 -8.53 -8.66
CA LEU A 63 11.16 -9.63 -9.50
C LEU A 63 10.38 -10.67 -8.68
N ARG A 64 10.81 -10.94 -7.44
CA ARG A 64 10.08 -11.84 -6.52
C ARG A 64 8.79 -11.19 -6.02
N ALA A 65 8.87 -9.95 -5.54
CA ALA A 65 7.71 -9.20 -5.06
C ALA A 65 6.61 -9.10 -6.13
N SER A 66 6.98 -8.84 -7.38
CA SER A 66 6.06 -8.84 -8.53
C SER A 66 5.37 -10.17 -8.78
N LYS A 67 6.08 -11.28 -8.57
CA LYS A 67 5.52 -12.62 -8.74
C LYS A 67 4.55 -12.97 -7.61
N GLU A 68 4.84 -12.52 -6.39
CA GLU A 68 4.04 -12.77 -5.19
C GLU A 68 2.80 -11.86 -5.12
N SER A 69 2.93 -10.58 -5.50
CA SER A 69 1.84 -9.60 -5.46
C SER A 69 0.97 -9.58 -6.71
N GLY A 70 1.34 -10.30 -7.77
CA GLY A 70 0.67 -10.29 -9.07
C GLY A 70 0.83 -8.97 -9.85
N GLN A 71 1.55 -7.98 -9.32
CA GLN A 71 1.82 -6.73 -10.02
C GLN A 71 2.84 -6.94 -11.14
N ARG A 72 2.56 -6.45 -12.35
CA ARG A 72 3.47 -6.57 -13.48
C ARG A 72 4.61 -5.55 -13.37
N ILE A 73 5.85 -6.02 -13.26
CA ILE A 73 7.01 -5.16 -13.49
C ILE A 73 7.11 -4.81 -14.98
N GLY A 74 7.20 -3.52 -15.27
CA GLY A 74 7.42 -3.01 -16.62
C GLY A 74 8.76 -3.48 -17.23
N THR A 75 8.79 -3.66 -18.54
CA THR A 75 9.93 -4.22 -19.30
C THR A 75 11.26 -3.54 -18.98
N ARG A 76 11.26 -2.21 -18.89
CA ARG A 76 12.45 -1.40 -18.59
C ARG A 76 13.09 -1.72 -17.23
N LEU A 77 12.29 -2.02 -16.21
CA LEU A 77 12.81 -2.36 -14.89
C LEU A 77 13.36 -3.80 -14.88
N LYS A 78 12.69 -4.75 -15.56
CA LYS A 78 13.23 -6.11 -15.74
C LYS A 78 14.58 -6.09 -16.45
N GLU A 79 14.70 -5.34 -17.55
CA GLU A 79 15.96 -5.20 -18.30
C GLU A 79 17.08 -4.60 -17.45
N LYS A 80 16.79 -3.57 -16.65
CA LYS A 80 17.77 -2.99 -15.71
C LYS A 80 18.27 -4.02 -14.70
N ILE A 81 17.38 -4.82 -14.13
CA ILE A 81 17.73 -5.86 -13.16
C ILE A 81 18.60 -6.94 -13.83
N TYR A 82 18.22 -7.43 -15.01
CA TYR A 82 19.03 -8.41 -15.74
C TYR A 82 20.40 -7.84 -16.16
N ALA A 83 20.47 -6.56 -16.53
CA ALA A 83 21.72 -5.89 -16.84
C ALA A 83 22.64 -5.77 -15.60
N ALA A 84 22.07 -5.48 -14.42
CA ALA A 84 22.82 -5.41 -13.16
C ALA A 84 23.41 -6.79 -12.79
N ILE A 85 22.58 -7.84 -12.80
CA ILE A 85 23.02 -9.23 -12.57
C ILE A 85 24.13 -9.63 -13.56
N LYS A 86 23.97 -9.27 -14.85
CA LYS A 86 24.96 -9.58 -15.89
C LYS A 86 26.30 -8.87 -15.62
N ARG A 87 26.30 -7.63 -15.14
CA ARG A 87 27.52 -6.89 -14.77
C ARG A 87 28.26 -7.53 -13.60
N GLN A 88 27.53 -8.03 -12.62
CA GLN A 88 28.12 -8.65 -11.43
C GLN A 88 28.69 -10.06 -11.67
N LYS A 89 28.19 -10.79 -12.69
CA LYS A 89 28.60 -12.17 -13.00
C LYS A 89 30.11 -12.40 -12.96
N ASN A 90 30.90 -11.53 -13.59
CA ASN A 90 32.35 -11.70 -13.64
C ASN A 90 33.02 -11.53 -12.27
N GLY A 91 32.50 -10.61 -11.43
CA GLY A 91 32.95 -10.43 -10.05
C GLY A 91 32.64 -11.65 -9.19
N VAL A 92 31.43 -12.18 -9.31
CA VAL A 92 30.99 -13.39 -8.60
C VAL A 92 31.83 -14.60 -8.99
N VAL A 93 32.08 -14.82 -10.30
CA VAL A 93 32.93 -15.92 -10.77
C VAL A 93 34.35 -15.81 -10.20
N LYS A 94 34.91 -14.59 -10.11
CA LYS A 94 36.21 -14.37 -9.44
C LYS A 94 36.16 -14.69 -7.95
N ALA A 95 35.09 -14.32 -7.26
CA ALA A 95 34.90 -14.62 -5.84
C ALA A 95 34.78 -16.14 -5.60
N ILE A 96 33.99 -16.84 -6.41
CA ILE A 96 33.84 -18.31 -6.39
C ILE A 96 35.21 -18.97 -6.57
N ASN A 97 35.93 -18.63 -7.64
CA ASN A 97 37.25 -19.20 -7.91
C ASN A 97 38.26 -18.92 -6.78
N THR A 98 38.17 -17.74 -6.16
CA THR A 98 39.05 -17.37 -5.03
C THR A 98 38.73 -18.23 -3.80
N PHE A 99 37.44 -18.42 -3.50
CA PHE A 99 37.00 -19.29 -2.42
C PHE A 99 37.44 -20.73 -2.66
N CYS A 100 37.09 -21.34 -3.80
CA CYS A 100 37.42 -22.72 -4.14
C CYS A 100 38.94 -22.98 -4.04
N LYS A 101 39.77 -22.09 -4.60
CA LYS A 101 41.24 -22.20 -4.50
C LYS A 101 41.75 -22.17 -3.06
N ARG A 102 41.27 -21.21 -2.25
CA ARG A 102 41.69 -21.07 -0.85
C ARG A 102 41.20 -22.24 -0.01
N HIS A 103 39.97 -22.69 -0.24
CA HIS A 103 39.35 -23.81 0.44
C HIS A 103 40.09 -25.11 0.16
N LYS A 104 40.34 -25.43 -1.12
CA LYS A 104 41.11 -26.60 -1.53
C LYS A 104 42.53 -26.59 -0.95
N LYS A 105 43.21 -25.43 -0.97
CA LYS A 105 44.54 -25.28 -0.36
C LYS A 105 44.51 -25.58 1.14
N TYR A 106 43.51 -25.08 1.86
CA TYR A 106 43.35 -25.35 3.29
C TYR A 106 43.08 -26.82 3.58
N LEU A 107 42.09 -27.42 2.90
CA LEU A 107 41.75 -28.83 3.08
C LEU A 107 42.93 -29.76 2.73
N SER A 108 43.64 -29.49 1.64
CA SER A 108 44.82 -30.29 1.25
C SER A 108 45.95 -30.28 2.28
N ALA A 109 46.09 -29.20 3.05
CA ALA A 109 47.17 -29.01 4.01
C ALA A 109 46.81 -29.49 5.43
N TYR A 110 45.54 -29.38 5.83
CA TYR A 110 45.14 -29.55 7.24
C TYR A 110 43.99 -30.54 7.45
N ALA A 111 43.21 -30.88 6.43
CA ALA A 111 42.08 -31.80 6.53
C ALA A 111 41.85 -32.55 5.20
N PRO A 112 42.79 -33.43 4.79
CA PRO A 112 42.72 -34.11 3.49
C PRO A 112 41.54 -35.09 3.40
N GLU A 113 41.07 -35.63 4.53
CA GLU A 113 39.90 -36.50 4.61
C GLU A 113 38.61 -35.76 4.22
N GLU A 114 38.48 -34.49 4.60
CA GLU A 114 37.32 -33.64 4.27
C GLU A 114 37.31 -33.22 2.80
N LEU A 115 38.44 -33.30 2.09
CA LEU A 115 38.56 -32.88 0.69
C LEU A 115 37.72 -33.74 -0.28
N GLN A 116 37.42 -34.99 0.10
CA GLN A 116 36.61 -35.90 -0.71
C GLN A 116 35.10 -35.78 -0.45
N LEU A 117 34.68 -35.00 0.54
CA LEU A 117 33.26 -34.80 0.83
C LEU A 117 32.57 -34.06 -0.33
N ALA A 118 31.35 -34.47 -0.67
CA ALA A 118 30.56 -33.85 -1.72
C ALA A 118 30.29 -32.36 -1.46
N GLU A 119 30.18 -31.97 -0.19
CA GLU A 119 29.95 -30.59 0.25
C GLU A 119 31.15 -29.66 -0.01
N ASN A 120 32.34 -30.23 -0.14
CA ASN A 120 33.61 -29.49 -0.25
C ASN A 120 34.13 -29.42 -1.69
N GLN A 121 33.36 -29.92 -2.66
CA GLN A 121 33.71 -29.84 -4.08
C GLN A 121 33.56 -28.42 -4.61
N ASP A 122 34.37 -28.11 -5.63
CA ASP A 122 34.28 -26.82 -6.33
C ASP A 122 32.89 -26.69 -6.98
N PHE A 123 32.33 -25.48 -6.94
CA PHE A 123 31.04 -25.19 -7.54
C PHE A 123 31.10 -24.01 -8.51
N ASP A 124 30.20 -24.04 -9.49
CA ASP A 124 30.12 -23.07 -10.56
C ASP A 124 29.10 -21.95 -10.27
N TYR A 125 29.15 -20.89 -11.08
CA TYR A 125 28.16 -19.79 -11.03
C TYR A 125 26.71 -20.28 -11.09
N GLN A 126 26.41 -21.31 -11.89
CA GLN A 126 25.05 -21.86 -12.00
C GLN A 126 24.58 -22.54 -10.71
N GLN A 127 25.49 -23.22 -10.00
CA GLN A 127 25.18 -23.82 -8.71
C GLN A 127 25.04 -22.73 -7.64
N PHE A 128 25.91 -21.72 -7.66
CA PHE A 128 25.83 -20.56 -6.79
C PHE A 128 24.48 -19.83 -6.92
N MET A 129 23.98 -19.60 -8.14
CA MET A 129 22.68 -18.94 -8.34
C MET A 129 21.48 -19.74 -7.79
N LYS A 130 21.64 -21.06 -7.59
CA LYS A 130 20.62 -21.92 -6.95
C LYS A 130 20.71 -21.89 -5.42
N MET A 131 21.81 -21.41 -4.85
CA MET A 131 22.01 -21.33 -3.41
C MET A 131 21.25 -20.11 -2.85
N GLY A 132 20.10 -20.34 -2.21
CA GLY A 132 19.43 -19.32 -1.41
C GLY A 132 20.26 -18.90 -0.18
N LEU A 133 19.89 -17.80 0.49
CA LEU A 133 20.54 -17.36 1.74
C LEU A 133 20.42 -18.38 2.88
N ASN A 134 19.40 -19.25 2.82
CA ASN A 134 19.18 -20.33 3.78
C ASN A 134 19.96 -21.61 3.46
N HIS A 135 20.75 -21.64 2.38
CA HIS A 135 21.48 -22.84 1.98
C HIS A 135 22.51 -23.25 3.07
N PRO A 136 22.66 -24.56 3.39
CA PRO A 136 23.58 -25.04 4.42
C PRO A 136 25.04 -24.59 4.23
N PHE A 137 25.46 -24.40 2.97
CA PHE A 137 26.77 -23.83 2.62
C PHE A 137 27.12 -22.58 3.44
N TRP A 138 26.17 -21.68 3.67
CA TRP A 138 26.43 -20.43 4.39
C TRP A 138 26.65 -20.65 5.89
N ASN A 139 26.08 -21.71 6.46
CA ASN A 139 25.88 -21.88 7.90
C ASN A 139 26.54 -23.15 8.47
N ASN A 140 27.47 -23.76 7.73
CA ASN A 140 28.09 -25.04 8.08
C ASN A 140 29.02 -25.04 9.31
N GLY A 141 28.97 -24.03 10.19
CA GLY A 141 29.74 -23.94 11.46
C GLY A 141 31.27 -23.86 11.34
N TYR A 142 31.82 -24.32 10.22
CA TYR A 142 33.25 -24.44 9.94
C TYR A 142 33.90 -23.09 9.63
N LEU A 143 33.11 -22.12 9.17
CA LEU A 143 33.52 -20.76 8.76
C LEU A 143 32.49 -19.69 9.19
N CYS A 144 31.69 -19.95 10.22
CA CYS A 144 30.79 -18.96 10.80
C CYS A 144 31.53 -18.17 11.88
N LEU A 145 31.19 -16.88 12.04
CA LEU A 145 31.68 -16.04 13.13
C LEU A 145 31.27 -16.62 14.49
N SER A 146 30.02 -17.06 14.60
CA SER A 146 29.46 -17.70 15.77
C SER A 146 29.26 -19.21 15.56
N ARG A 147 29.59 -20.00 16.59
CA ARG A 147 29.32 -21.44 16.68
C ARG A 147 28.11 -21.78 17.54
N GLU A 148 27.41 -20.75 18.01
CA GLU A 148 26.24 -20.92 18.85
C GLU A 148 25.11 -21.65 18.11
N PRO A 149 24.21 -22.34 18.82
CA PRO A 149 23.12 -23.11 18.20
C PRO A 149 22.26 -22.29 17.24
N TRP A 150 22.01 -21.01 17.55
CA TRP A 150 21.24 -20.11 16.67
C TRP A 150 21.93 -19.79 15.34
N ALA A 151 23.25 -20.00 15.22
CA ALA A 151 24.01 -19.75 13.99
C ALA A 151 24.14 -21.00 13.10
N VAL A 152 24.19 -22.19 13.72
CA VAL A 152 24.55 -23.45 13.05
C VAL A 152 23.38 -24.44 12.98
N ASP A 153 22.60 -24.59 14.05
CA ASP A 153 21.53 -25.58 14.12
C ASP A 153 20.30 -25.15 13.29
N PRO A 154 19.94 -25.89 12.23
CA PRO A 154 18.78 -25.58 11.41
C PRO A 154 17.46 -25.58 12.20
N VAL A 155 17.32 -26.44 13.22
CA VAL A 155 16.09 -26.57 14.02
C VAL A 155 15.91 -25.33 14.87
N VAL A 156 16.97 -24.89 15.57
CA VAL A 156 16.94 -23.67 16.40
C VAL A 156 16.60 -22.45 15.54
N ARG A 157 17.20 -22.33 14.36
CA ARG A 157 16.93 -21.22 13.44
C ARG A 157 15.51 -21.22 12.90
N THR A 158 15.01 -22.37 12.46
CA THR A 158 13.61 -22.48 12.01
C THR A 158 12.66 -22.15 13.16
N GLY A 159 12.98 -22.57 14.39
CA GLY A 159 12.24 -22.18 15.59
C GLY A 159 12.20 -20.67 15.79
N ILE A 160 13.36 -20.00 15.74
CA ILE A 160 13.46 -18.53 15.87
C ILE A 160 12.66 -17.81 14.77
N HIS A 161 12.76 -18.27 13.51
CA HIS A 161 11.98 -17.69 12.43
C HIS A 161 10.48 -17.89 12.61
N ALA A 162 10.06 -19.06 13.10
CA ALA A 162 8.66 -19.33 13.39
C ALA A 162 8.11 -18.45 14.53
N THR A 163 8.88 -18.26 15.60
CA THR A 163 8.48 -17.38 16.70
C THR A 163 8.40 -15.92 16.26
N LEU A 164 9.38 -15.43 15.51
CA LEU A 164 9.35 -14.07 14.94
C LEU A 164 8.18 -13.88 13.97
N GLY A 165 7.87 -14.89 13.15
CA GLY A 165 6.71 -14.88 12.27
C GLY A 165 5.39 -14.79 13.04
N LEU A 166 5.29 -15.53 14.15
CA LEU A 166 4.12 -15.48 15.04
C LEU A 166 3.98 -14.10 15.70
N GLU A 167 5.05 -13.56 16.27
CA GLU A 167 5.07 -12.21 16.85
C GLU A 167 4.67 -11.16 15.83
N ARG A 168 5.24 -11.23 14.61
CA ARG A 168 4.87 -10.31 13.53
C ARG A 168 3.40 -10.44 13.16
N SER A 169 2.87 -11.65 13.03
CA SER A 169 1.44 -11.84 12.73
C SER A 169 0.54 -11.22 13.79
N ARG A 170 0.94 -11.26 15.07
CA ARG A 170 0.22 -10.63 16.17
C ARG A 170 0.27 -9.10 16.07
N GLU A 171 1.41 -8.52 15.74
CA GLU A 171 1.55 -7.09 15.50
C GLU A 171 0.67 -6.62 14.33
N GLU A 172 0.68 -7.35 13.21
CA GLU A 172 -0.14 -7.02 12.03
C GLU A 172 -1.64 -7.05 12.36
N ILE A 173 -2.10 -8.04 13.13
CA ILE A 173 -3.49 -8.08 13.60
C ILE A 173 -3.82 -6.83 14.43
N GLN A 174 -2.94 -6.41 15.34
CA GLN A 174 -3.15 -5.19 16.13
C GLN A 174 -3.19 -3.94 15.24
N GLN A 175 -2.31 -3.85 14.23
CA GLN A 175 -2.31 -2.73 13.27
C GLN A 175 -3.61 -2.68 12.47
N LEU A 176 -4.09 -3.82 11.97
CA LEU A 176 -5.38 -3.90 11.28
C LEU A 176 -6.55 -3.47 12.16
N GLN A 177 -6.52 -3.78 13.46
CA GLN A 177 -7.54 -3.31 14.41
C GLN A 177 -7.51 -1.79 14.56
N PHE A 178 -6.32 -1.17 14.63
CA PHE A 178 -6.20 0.28 14.70
C PHE A 178 -6.67 0.96 13.41
N GLU A 179 -6.29 0.43 12.25
CA GLU A 179 -6.72 0.96 10.95
C GLU A 179 -8.22 0.82 10.72
N LEU A 180 -8.81 -0.29 11.17
CA LEU A 180 -10.26 -0.46 11.16
C LEU A 180 -10.93 0.64 11.99
N ARG A 181 -10.51 0.79 13.25
CA ARG A 181 -11.07 1.82 14.15
C ARG A 181 -10.94 3.23 13.55
N ARG A 182 -9.76 3.54 12.98
CA ARG A 182 -9.48 4.82 12.33
C ARG A 182 -10.39 5.06 11.13
N SER A 183 -10.64 4.03 10.32
CA SER A 183 -11.53 4.11 9.16
C SER A 183 -12.98 4.39 9.57
N LEU A 184 -13.46 3.73 10.64
CA LEU A 184 -14.81 3.96 11.17
C LEU A 184 -14.97 5.37 11.73
N LEU A 185 -14.00 5.83 12.54
CA LEU A 185 -14.00 7.20 13.06
C LEU A 185 -13.95 8.22 11.92
N TRP A 186 -13.13 7.99 10.90
CA TRP A 186 -13.10 8.86 9.72
C TRP A 186 -14.47 8.93 9.04
N GLY A 187 -15.16 7.79 8.89
CA GLY A 187 -16.50 7.75 8.30
C GLY A 187 -17.51 8.62 9.06
N ILE A 188 -17.46 8.58 10.40
CA ILE A 188 -18.30 9.40 11.29
C ILE A 188 -17.92 10.88 11.18
N PHE A 189 -16.65 11.22 11.35
CA PHE A 189 -16.18 12.61 11.29
C PHE A 189 -16.45 13.25 9.92
N HIS A 190 -16.35 12.46 8.85
CA HIS A 190 -16.66 12.95 7.52
C HIS A 190 -18.15 13.25 7.36
N LEU A 191 -19.03 12.39 7.89
CA LEU A 191 -20.47 12.65 7.91
C LEU A 191 -20.81 13.93 8.69
N GLU A 192 -20.23 14.12 9.88
CA GLU A 192 -20.43 15.32 10.70
C GLU A 192 -19.96 16.59 9.96
N ARG A 193 -18.83 16.50 9.25
CA ARG A 193 -18.33 17.62 8.43
C ARG A 193 -19.24 17.92 7.24
N LEU A 194 -19.81 16.91 6.59
CA LEU A 194 -20.78 17.12 5.51
C LEU A 194 -22.03 17.84 6.03
N GLN A 195 -22.56 17.40 7.18
CA GLN A 195 -23.71 18.03 7.82
C GLN A 195 -23.42 19.49 8.19
N ASP A 196 -22.26 19.78 8.77
CA ASP A 196 -21.82 21.15 9.06
C ASP A 196 -21.70 22.02 7.79
N CYS A 197 -21.16 21.47 6.71
CA CYS A 197 -21.11 22.16 5.42
C CYS A 197 -22.50 22.44 4.84
N ILE A 198 -23.43 21.48 4.94
CA ILE A 198 -24.82 21.65 4.47
C ILE A 198 -25.56 22.70 5.32
N ASN A 199 -25.37 22.71 6.64
CA ASN A 199 -25.97 23.73 7.49
C ASN A 199 -25.47 25.13 7.10
N LYS A 200 -24.17 25.27 6.83
CA LYS A 200 -23.59 26.53 6.36
C LYS A 200 -24.12 26.98 4.99
N THR A 201 -24.47 26.05 4.10
CA THR A 201 -25.07 26.42 2.81
C THR A 201 -26.51 26.92 2.99
N ILE A 202 -27.27 26.29 3.89
CA ILE A 202 -28.63 26.72 4.27
C ILE A 202 -28.59 28.11 4.93
N GLU A 203 -27.64 28.33 5.84
CA GLU A 203 -27.45 29.60 6.56
C GLU A 203 -26.81 30.71 5.70
N ARG A 204 -26.39 30.38 4.47
CA ARG A 204 -25.66 31.29 3.56
C ARG A 204 -24.43 31.92 4.22
N ASP A 205 -23.61 31.08 4.87
CA ASP A 205 -22.38 31.53 5.53
C ASP A 205 -21.40 32.11 4.49
N SER A 206 -20.99 33.37 4.68
CA SER A 206 -20.04 34.07 3.80
C SER A 206 -18.66 33.41 3.76
N ARG A 207 -18.35 32.51 4.70
CA ARG A 207 -17.13 31.70 4.65
C ARG A 207 -17.10 30.74 3.45
N LEU A 208 -18.25 30.41 2.87
CA LEU A 208 -18.37 29.57 1.68
C LEU A 208 -18.18 30.36 0.38
N ASP A 209 -18.22 31.70 0.39
CA ASP A 209 -18.15 32.53 -0.82
C ASP A 209 -16.91 32.19 -1.67
N ARG A 210 -15.74 32.03 -1.02
CA ARG A 210 -14.50 31.65 -1.71
C ARG A 210 -14.57 30.28 -2.38
N VAL A 211 -15.28 29.33 -1.77
CA VAL A 211 -15.45 27.97 -2.32
C VAL A 211 -16.44 28.00 -3.47
N LEU A 212 -17.52 28.77 -3.34
CA LEU A 212 -18.50 28.96 -4.41
C LEU A 212 -17.87 29.63 -5.63
N ASP A 213 -17.01 30.62 -5.43
CA ASP A 213 -16.27 31.28 -6.50
C ASP A 213 -15.23 30.34 -7.16
N ASP A 214 -14.61 29.43 -6.42
CA ASP A 214 -13.66 28.44 -6.98
C ASP A 214 -14.37 27.33 -7.77
N VAL A 215 -15.48 26.81 -7.24
CA VAL A 215 -16.20 25.67 -7.83
C VAL A 215 -17.09 26.10 -8.99
N TYR A 216 -17.81 27.21 -8.84
CA TYR A 216 -18.79 27.68 -9.82
C TYR A 216 -18.32 28.93 -10.58
N GLY A 217 -17.30 29.64 -10.13
CA GLY A 217 -16.88 30.89 -10.79
C GLY A 217 -17.97 31.96 -10.74
N ASP A 218 -17.90 32.89 -11.70
CA ASP A 218 -18.90 33.93 -11.93
C ASP A 218 -20.12 33.29 -12.63
N PHE A 219 -20.89 32.51 -11.87
CA PHE A 219 -21.95 31.65 -12.39
C PHE A 219 -23.14 32.48 -12.86
N ASN A 220 -23.40 32.50 -14.17
CA ASN A 220 -24.45 33.30 -14.79
C ASN A 220 -25.45 32.41 -15.56
N THR A 221 -26.21 31.59 -14.84
CA THR A 221 -27.26 30.73 -15.42
C THR A 221 -28.60 31.49 -15.48
N PRO A 222 -29.31 31.51 -16.63
CA PRO A 222 -30.64 32.11 -16.72
C PRO A 222 -31.61 31.43 -15.75
N GLY A 223 -32.38 32.21 -14.99
CA GLY A 223 -33.33 31.72 -13.97
C GLY A 223 -32.78 31.64 -12.55
N MET A 224 -31.45 31.72 -12.37
CA MET A 224 -30.81 31.73 -11.03
C MET A 224 -30.37 33.12 -10.56
N GLN A 225 -30.55 34.13 -11.43
CA GLN A 225 -30.04 35.50 -11.29
C GLN A 225 -30.83 36.35 -10.29
N ASN A 226 -32.07 35.99 -9.96
CA ASN A 226 -32.99 36.90 -9.28
C ASN A 226 -33.06 36.74 -7.75
N HIS A 227 -32.30 35.81 -7.16
CA HIS A 227 -32.25 35.64 -5.70
C HIS A 227 -30.81 35.53 -5.16
N PRO A 228 -30.42 36.36 -4.17
CA PRO A 228 -29.12 36.24 -3.50
C PRO A 228 -29.08 34.91 -2.72
N GLY A 229 -28.55 33.84 -3.33
CA GLY A 229 -28.54 32.50 -2.72
C GLY A 229 -28.54 31.30 -3.67
N GLY A 230 -28.63 31.49 -5.00
CA GLY A 230 -28.70 30.37 -5.95
C GLY A 230 -27.50 29.41 -5.87
N ARG A 231 -26.27 29.94 -5.86
CA ARG A 231 -25.04 29.13 -5.77
C ARG A 231 -24.94 28.30 -4.47
N TYR A 232 -25.48 28.83 -3.38
CA TYR A 232 -25.58 28.11 -2.10
C TYR A 232 -26.55 26.93 -2.17
N LEU A 233 -27.67 27.09 -2.89
CA LEU A 233 -28.67 26.04 -3.09
C LEU A 233 -28.11 24.87 -3.92
N LEU A 234 -27.37 25.17 -5.00
CA LEU A 234 -26.68 24.16 -5.82
C LEU A 234 -25.68 23.36 -5.00
N LEU A 235 -24.79 24.05 -4.28
CA LEU A 235 -23.82 23.40 -3.41
C LEU A 235 -24.50 22.57 -2.32
N GLY A 236 -25.57 23.09 -1.72
CA GLY A 236 -26.37 22.36 -0.75
C GLY A 236 -26.98 21.09 -1.33
N GLY A 237 -27.53 21.14 -2.54
CA GLY A 237 -28.07 19.98 -3.25
C GLY A 237 -27.00 18.94 -3.57
N ASP A 238 -25.84 19.35 -4.09
CA ASP A 238 -24.71 18.47 -4.40
C ASP A 238 -24.17 17.78 -3.14
N LEU A 239 -24.00 18.53 -2.05
CA LEU A 239 -23.56 18.01 -0.77
C LEU A 239 -24.58 17.05 -0.15
N TRP A 240 -25.87 17.32 -0.30
CA TRP A 240 -26.93 16.43 0.18
C TRP A 240 -26.91 15.09 -0.58
N MET A 241 -26.79 15.13 -1.91
CA MET A 241 -26.65 13.90 -2.72
C MET A 241 -25.41 13.09 -2.30
N TYR A 242 -24.29 13.77 -2.06
CA TYR A 242 -23.08 13.12 -1.57
C TYR A 242 -23.23 12.56 -0.14
N GLN A 243 -23.98 13.24 0.73
CA GLN A 243 -24.29 12.72 2.06
C GLN A 243 -25.08 11.41 1.98
N VAL A 244 -26.12 11.34 1.14
CA VAL A 244 -26.91 10.11 0.95
C VAL A 244 -26.01 8.94 0.50
N GLN A 245 -25.12 9.18 -0.47
CA GLN A 245 -24.16 8.15 -0.92
C GLN A 245 -23.20 7.72 0.19
N HIS A 246 -22.70 8.68 0.98
CA HIS A 246 -21.80 8.38 2.09
C HIS A 246 -22.52 7.57 3.18
N GLU A 247 -23.77 7.92 3.51
CA GLU A 247 -24.59 7.15 4.46
C GLU A 247 -24.86 5.72 3.98
N GLU A 248 -25.14 5.51 2.70
CA GLU A 248 -25.26 4.17 2.10
C GLU A 248 -23.96 3.37 2.26
N TRP A 249 -22.82 4.01 2.02
CA TRP A 249 -21.50 3.42 2.28
C TRP A 249 -21.33 3.00 3.74
N LEU A 250 -21.67 3.86 4.70
CA LEU A 250 -21.59 3.54 6.12
C LEU A 250 -22.48 2.35 6.50
N ARG A 251 -23.70 2.26 5.93
CA ARG A 251 -24.60 1.10 6.12
C ARG A 251 -23.99 -0.18 5.56
N SER A 252 -23.39 -0.13 4.37
CA SER A 252 -22.71 -1.29 3.76
C SER A 252 -21.54 -1.79 4.61
N TRP A 253 -20.77 -0.86 5.19
CA TRP A 253 -19.68 -1.17 6.12
C TRP A 253 -20.22 -1.78 7.40
N HIS A 254 -21.34 -1.26 7.93
CA HIS A 254 -21.98 -1.82 9.11
C HIS A 254 -22.40 -3.29 8.90
N PHE A 255 -23.00 -3.63 7.75
CA PHE A 255 -23.34 -5.02 7.42
C PHE A 255 -22.10 -5.92 7.39
N THR A 256 -21.01 -5.44 6.80
CA THR A 256 -19.74 -6.18 6.77
C THR A 256 -19.18 -6.40 8.18
N LEU A 257 -19.20 -5.35 9.02
CA LEU A 257 -18.75 -5.43 10.42
C LEU A 257 -19.59 -6.40 11.25
N GLN A 258 -20.91 -6.42 11.05
CA GLN A 258 -21.79 -7.39 11.71
C GLN A 258 -21.36 -8.82 11.38
N GLY A 259 -21.14 -9.13 10.09
CA GLY A 259 -20.64 -10.44 9.68
C GLY A 259 -19.26 -10.79 10.26
N MET A 260 -18.39 -9.80 10.44
CA MET A 260 -17.09 -10.00 11.10
C MET A 260 -17.22 -10.25 12.60
N LEU A 261 -18.15 -9.58 13.29
CA LEU A 261 -18.45 -9.77 14.71
C LEU A 261 -19.08 -11.16 14.97
N GLU A 262 -20.04 -11.57 14.14
CA GLU A 262 -20.68 -12.89 14.21
C GLU A 262 -19.66 -14.02 14.06
N LYS A 263 -18.73 -13.87 13.11
CA LYS A 263 -17.64 -14.82 12.88
C LYS A 263 -16.50 -14.70 13.90
N LYS A 264 -16.62 -13.80 14.88
CA LYS A 264 -15.59 -13.52 15.91
C LYS A 264 -14.23 -13.17 15.32
N LEU A 265 -14.21 -12.56 14.13
CA LEU A 265 -12.99 -12.03 13.51
C LEU A 265 -12.53 -10.75 14.21
N ILE A 266 -13.49 -9.99 14.75
CA ILE A 266 -13.28 -8.79 15.57
C ILE A 266 -14.11 -8.88 16.84
N THR A 267 -13.65 -8.22 17.90
CA THR A 267 -14.41 -8.02 19.15
C THR A 267 -15.16 -6.69 19.09
N ARG A 268 -16.26 -6.61 19.85
CA ARG A 268 -17.08 -5.39 19.97
C ARG A 268 -16.29 -4.18 20.48
N GLU A 269 -15.23 -4.42 21.26
CA GLU A 269 -14.35 -3.39 21.84
C GLU A 269 -13.53 -2.62 20.80
N ILE A 270 -13.30 -3.21 19.61
CA ILE A 270 -12.54 -2.56 18.53
C ILE A 270 -13.39 -1.48 17.85
N VAL A 271 -14.70 -1.69 17.79
CA VAL A 271 -15.63 -0.79 17.12
C VAL A 271 -16.03 0.34 18.08
N PRO A 272 -15.84 1.62 17.71
CA PRO A 272 -16.24 2.75 18.53
C PRO A 272 -17.74 2.73 18.84
N ASP A 273 -18.15 3.16 20.04
CA ASP A 273 -19.56 3.23 20.40
C ASP A 273 -20.30 4.30 19.58
N GLU A 274 -19.58 5.37 19.21
CA GLU A 274 -20.05 6.42 18.32
C GLU A 274 -20.51 5.87 16.96
N TRP A 275 -19.91 4.77 16.49
CA TRP A 275 -20.30 4.11 15.26
C TRP A 275 -21.71 3.54 15.36
N PHE A 276 -22.01 2.81 16.44
CA PHE A 276 -23.34 2.21 16.62
C PHE A 276 -24.40 3.28 16.78
N ASN A 277 -24.14 4.33 17.56
CA ASN A 277 -25.07 5.45 17.73
C ASN A 277 -25.34 6.15 16.38
N THR A 278 -24.30 6.34 15.57
CA THR A 278 -24.42 6.96 14.24
C THR A 278 -25.26 6.09 13.31
N ILE A 279 -24.97 4.80 13.24
CA ILE A 279 -25.70 3.87 12.36
C ILE A 279 -27.15 3.68 12.83
N GLU A 280 -27.40 3.60 14.13
CA GLU A 280 -28.76 3.52 14.68
C GLU A 280 -29.59 4.74 14.28
N ARG A 281 -29.02 5.95 14.40
CA ARG A 281 -29.66 7.18 13.93
C ARG A 281 -29.95 7.15 12.43
N LEU A 282 -29.07 6.57 11.62
CA LEU A 282 -29.30 6.43 10.18
C LEU A 282 -30.38 5.38 9.87
N ILE A 283 -30.48 4.31 10.65
CA ILE A 283 -31.44 3.22 10.40
C ILE A 283 -32.86 3.55 10.90
N GLN A 284 -33.02 4.50 11.83
CA GLN A 284 -34.36 4.90 12.28
C GLN A 284 -35.23 5.33 11.08
N PRO A 285 -36.49 4.84 10.99
CA PRO A 285 -37.38 5.16 9.89
C PRO A 285 -37.65 6.68 9.86
N GLU A 286 -37.65 7.21 8.64
CA GLU A 286 -37.79 8.61 8.23
C GLU A 286 -39.07 9.31 8.74
N GLU A 287 -39.96 8.59 9.42
CA GLU A 287 -41.19 9.11 10.05
C GLU A 287 -40.92 10.19 11.11
N ALA A 288 -39.71 10.25 11.70
CA ALA A 288 -39.30 11.32 12.61
C ALA A 288 -38.83 12.60 11.90
N MET A 289 -38.42 12.55 10.62
CA MET A 289 -37.89 13.71 9.89
C MET A 289 -38.98 14.66 9.37
N LEU A 290 -40.25 14.20 9.29
CA LEU A 290 -41.39 15.10 9.08
C LEU A 290 -41.65 16.04 10.29
N ASN A 291 -41.06 15.76 11.44
CA ASN A 291 -41.15 16.60 12.65
C ASN A 291 -39.91 17.46 12.91
N SER A 292 -38.76 17.22 12.24
CA SER A 292 -37.67 18.18 12.20
C SER A 292 -37.87 19.09 10.99
N GLY A 293 -38.18 20.36 11.22
CA GLY A 293 -38.68 21.33 10.23
C GLY A 293 -37.82 21.62 8.99
N THR A 294 -36.85 20.80 8.63
CA THR A 294 -35.99 20.93 7.44
C THR A 294 -36.69 20.55 6.13
N SER A 295 -37.70 19.67 6.14
CA SER A 295 -38.45 19.37 4.91
C SER A 295 -39.43 20.48 4.52
N LYS A 296 -39.87 21.32 5.47
CA LYS A 296 -40.80 22.43 5.19
C LYS A 296 -40.13 23.66 4.60
N THR A 297 -38.80 23.80 4.71
CA THR A 297 -38.09 25.01 4.26
C THR A 297 -37.75 25.01 2.78
N LEU A 298 -37.56 23.83 2.17
CA LEU A 298 -37.36 23.70 0.72
C LEU A 298 -38.68 23.82 -0.06
N ASP A 299 -39.77 23.32 0.51
CA ASP A 299 -41.12 23.44 -0.05
C ASP A 299 -41.63 24.89 0.00
N ALA A 300 -41.42 25.60 1.12
CA ALA A 300 -41.76 27.01 1.24
C ALA A 300 -41.00 27.93 0.26
N GLY A 301 -39.77 27.57 -0.12
CA GLY A 301 -38.99 28.31 -1.12
C GLY A 301 -39.41 28.05 -2.57
N LEU A 302 -40.13 26.95 -2.83
CA LEU A 302 -40.73 26.65 -4.14
C LEU A 302 -42.13 27.26 -4.27
N GLU A 303 -42.86 27.40 -3.15
CA GLU A 303 -44.21 27.97 -3.12
C GLU A 303 -44.21 29.51 -3.31
N ASP A 304 -43.16 30.21 -2.87
CA ASP A 304 -43.00 31.67 -3.04
C ASP A 304 -42.71 32.11 -4.49
N VAL A 305 -42.45 31.19 -5.42
CA VAL A 305 -42.15 31.49 -6.84
C VAL A 305 -43.43 31.60 -7.68
N ALA A 306 -44.58 31.16 -7.18
CA ALA A 306 -45.80 31.03 -7.98
C ALA A 306 -46.76 32.24 -7.97
N LEU A 307 -46.46 33.34 -7.26
CA LEU A 307 -47.45 34.39 -6.97
C LEU A 307 -47.13 35.82 -7.38
N ASP A 308 -46.09 36.09 -8.18
CA ASP A 308 -45.72 37.50 -8.50
C ASP A 308 -45.71 37.86 -10.00
N ASP A 309 -46.63 37.28 -10.78
CA ASP A 309 -46.91 37.71 -12.17
C ASP A 309 -48.39 38.06 -12.36
N GLN A 310 -48.88 39.08 -11.64
CA GLN A 310 -50.06 39.85 -12.05
C GLN A 310 -49.85 41.33 -11.74
N ASP A 311 -49.40 42.08 -12.74
CA ASP A 311 -49.99 43.37 -13.15
C ASP A 311 -49.14 44.00 -14.27
N SER A 312 -49.62 43.93 -15.51
CA SER A 312 -49.25 44.91 -16.54
C SER A 312 -50.38 45.06 -17.55
N ASP A 313 -51.15 46.12 -17.32
CA ASP A 313 -52.25 46.61 -18.15
C ASP A 313 -51.70 47.67 -19.11
N GLY A 314 -51.99 47.57 -20.42
CA GLY A 314 -51.58 48.62 -21.36
C GLY A 314 -51.52 48.26 -22.84
N GLU A 315 -52.68 48.26 -23.48
CA GLU A 315 -52.96 48.44 -24.92
C GLU A 315 -51.81 48.79 -25.88
N LYS A 316 -51.75 48.06 -27.01
CA LYS A 316 -51.98 48.66 -28.34
C LYS A 316 -52.25 47.61 -29.43
N ASN A 317 -53.42 47.76 -30.04
CA ASN A 317 -53.92 47.12 -31.26
C ASN A 317 -52.89 46.94 -32.38
N GLN A 318 -52.91 45.75 -32.99
CA GLN A 318 -53.27 45.59 -34.40
C GLN A 318 -53.91 44.21 -34.60
N GLY A 319 -55.11 44.22 -35.18
CA GLY A 319 -55.96 43.05 -35.40
C GLY A 319 -55.51 42.15 -36.55
N PRO A 320 -56.34 41.15 -36.91
CA PRO A 320 -55.91 39.89 -37.49
C PRO A 320 -55.75 39.97 -39.00
N THR A 321 -54.79 39.23 -39.56
CA THR A 321 -54.83 38.84 -40.97
C THR A 321 -55.24 37.38 -41.06
N GLU A 322 -56.40 37.19 -41.67
CA GLU A 322 -56.91 35.98 -42.25
C GLU A 322 -55.88 35.45 -43.25
N ASP A 323 -55.28 34.31 -42.95
CA ASP A 323 -54.71 33.31 -43.86
C ASP A 323 -53.65 32.52 -43.08
N ASP A 324 -54.12 31.49 -42.38
CA ASP A 324 -53.52 30.15 -42.41
C ASP A 324 -54.39 29.24 -41.53
N VAL A 325 -55.65 29.10 -41.94
CA VAL A 325 -56.49 27.95 -41.59
C VAL A 325 -56.33 26.93 -42.72
N VAL A 326 -55.70 25.81 -42.39
CA VAL A 326 -55.94 24.51 -43.00
C VAL A 326 -56.09 23.56 -41.80
N THR A 327 -57.32 23.46 -41.25
CA THR A 327 -58.23 22.30 -41.37
C THR A 327 -57.49 20.96 -41.23
N ASP A 328 -57.65 20.23 -40.12
CA ASP A 328 -58.76 19.27 -39.87
C ASP A 328 -58.71 18.17 -40.97
N ASP A 329 -58.64 16.86 -40.72
CA ASP A 329 -59.03 16.02 -39.59
C ASP A 329 -58.48 14.59 -39.80
N GLU A 330 -58.77 13.73 -38.81
CA GLU A 330 -59.01 12.28 -38.89
C GLU A 330 -57.87 11.31 -38.51
N ASP A 331 -57.86 10.98 -37.21
CA ASP A 331 -58.36 9.72 -36.64
C ASP A 331 -57.92 8.36 -37.23
N GLY A 332 -57.63 7.43 -36.30
CA GLY A 332 -57.79 5.99 -36.49
C GLY A 332 -56.55 5.18 -36.10
N GLU A 333 -56.36 4.89 -34.82
CA GLU A 333 -56.75 3.63 -34.17
C GLU A 333 -55.89 2.38 -34.48
N LEU A 334 -55.35 1.86 -33.37
CA LEU A 334 -55.24 0.44 -32.98
C LEU A 334 -54.09 -0.46 -33.50
N ILE A 335 -53.24 -0.83 -32.53
CA ILE A 335 -52.93 -2.20 -32.08
C ILE A 335 -52.58 -3.22 -33.19
N ASN A 336 -51.34 -3.74 -33.16
CA ASN A 336 -51.18 -5.17 -32.88
C ASN A 336 -49.81 -5.55 -32.32
N ASP A 337 -49.88 -6.39 -31.29
CA ASP A 337 -48.81 -7.18 -30.70
C ASP A 337 -48.29 -8.26 -31.66
N GLY A 338 -47.03 -8.66 -31.45
CA GLY A 338 -46.60 -10.05 -31.59
C GLY A 338 -46.00 -10.50 -32.93
N ALA A 339 -44.67 -10.54 -32.98
CA ALA A 339 -43.88 -11.76 -33.21
C ALA A 339 -42.39 -11.47 -32.98
#